data_AF-A0A2I8AGP7-F1
#
_entry.id   AF-A0A2I8AGP7-F1
#
_cell.length_a   1.000
_cell.length_b   1.000
_cell.length_c   1.000
_cell.angle_alpha   90.00
_cell.angle_beta   90.00
_cell.angle_gamma   90.00
#
_symmetry.space_group_name_H-M   'P 1'
#
loop_
_entity.id
_entity.type
_entity.pdbx_description
1 polymer ?
#
loop_
_entity_poly.entity_id
_entity_poly.type
_entity_poly.pdbx_seq_one_letter_code
_entity_poly.pdbx_strand_id
1 'polypeptide(L)'
;MSRLIYENSVSYKGYLIIPFVFGKADKYEIYSYKLLSEIGRKSHLHKAENPAQIYGNSTGNIVEIAKEHLDKNADFVSERDIFQSRYVYRRNLIILFHENGRYFYDHYPPELLNNIAAPKLFKSEYECLKWVKQGLDGQYLGQRAG
;
A
#
# COMPACT_ATOMS: atom_id res chain seq x y z
N MET A 1 6.20 -12.21 -10.86
CA MET A 1 5.46 -11.02 -10.35
C MET A 1 6.40 -10.25 -9.46
N SER A 2 6.34 -8.93 -9.59
CA SER A 2 7.20 -7.99 -8.88
C SER A 2 6.55 -7.55 -7.58
N ARG A 3 7.25 -7.78 -6.48
CA ARG A 3 6.86 -7.35 -5.14
C ARG A 3 6.57 -5.84 -5.08
N LEU A 4 5.51 -5.48 -4.38
CA LEU A 4 5.18 -4.11 -3.97
C LEU A 4 6.13 -3.64 -2.84
N ILE A 5 6.69 -2.46 -3.02
CA ILE A 5 7.71 -1.88 -2.12
C ILE A 5 7.01 -0.90 -1.18
N TYR A 6 6.25 -1.44 -0.23
CA TYR A 6 5.47 -0.64 0.72
C TYR A 6 6.34 0.28 1.59
N GLU A 7 7.60 -0.08 1.83
CA GLU A 7 8.58 0.74 2.56
C GLU A 7 8.87 2.08 1.87
N ASN A 8 8.65 2.15 0.55
CA ASN A 8 8.81 3.36 -0.26
C ASN A 8 7.47 4.00 -0.64
N SER A 9 6.37 3.59 0.00
CA SER A 9 5.05 4.16 -0.30
C SER A 9 4.88 5.57 0.25
N VAL A 10 4.21 6.42 -0.52
CA VAL A 10 4.00 7.84 -0.20
C VAL A 10 2.52 8.20 -0.33
N SER A 11 1.97 8.82 0.71
CA SER A 11 0.62 9.38 0.65
C SER A 11 0.64 10.73 -0.05
N TYR A 12 -0.28 10.95 -0.99
CA TYR A 12 -0.42 12.19 -1.74
C TYR A 12 -1.87 12.40 -2.18
N LYS A 13 -2.49 13.51 -1.77
CA LYS A 13 -3.84 13.94 -2.18
C LYS A 13 -4.95 12.88 -2.02
N GLY A 14 -4.91 12.05 -0.97
CA GLY A 14 -5.89 10.97 -0.76
C GLY A 14 -5.57 9.66 -1.49
N TYR A 15 -4.35 9.53 -2.03
CA TYR A 15 -3.85 8.31 -2.67
C TYR A 15 -2.55 7.85 -2.00
N LEU A 16 -2.40 6.54 -1.80
CA LEU A 16 -1.13 5.91 -1.48
C LEU A 16 -0.46 5.47 -2.78
N ILE A 17 0.67 6.08 -3.10
CA ILE A 17 1.56 5.71 -4.20
C ILE A 17 2.43 4.56 -3.72
N ILE A 18 2.41 3.43 -4.43
CA ILE A 18 3.09 2.19 -4.04
C ILE A 18 4.04 1.76 -5.15
N PRO A 19 5.35 2.04 -5.03
CA PRO A 19 6.34 1.64 -6.02
C PRO A 19 6.51 0.12 -6.10
N PHE A 20 6.92 -0.37 -7.28
CA PHE A 20 7.36 -1.75 -7.48
C PHE A 20 8.36 -1.85 -8.64
N VAL A 21 9.13 -2.94 -8.70
CA VAL A 21 10.08 -3.19 -9.81
C VAL A 21 9.33 -3.82 -10.98
N PHE A 22 9.00 -3.06 -12.02
CA PHE A 22 8.33 -3.62 -13.21
C PHE A 22 9.19 -4.64 -13.95
N GLY A 23 10.49 -4.38 -14.06
CA GLY A 23 11.41 -5.23 -14.81
C GLY A 23 12.87 -4.90 -14.53
N LYS A 24 13.77 -5.59 -15.21
CA LYS A 24 15.21 -5.34 -15.16
C LYS A 24 15.77 -5.28 -16.59
N ALA A 25 16.62 -4.30 -16.84
CA ALA A 25 17.41 -4.20 -18.05
C ALA A 25 18.89 -4.24 -17.66
N ASP A 26 19.55 -5.37 -17.96
CA ASP A 26 20.88 -5.69 -17.45
C ASP A 26 20.95 -5.56 -15.91
N LYS A 27 21.79 -4.66 -15.38
CA LYS A 27 21.92 -4.39 -13.94
C LYS A 27 20.95 -3.34 -13.39
N TYR A 28 20.13 -2.72 -14.25
CA TYR A 28 19.24 -1.62 -13.86
C TYR A 28 17.82 -2.11 -13.61
N GLU A 29 17.24 -1.68 -12.49
CA GLU A 29 15.84 -1.93 -12.18
C GLU A 29 14.96 -0.85 -12.82
N ILE A 30 13.86 -1.29 -13.42
CA ILE A 30 12.83 -0.43 -14.00
C ILE A 30 11.67 -0.41 -13.01
N TYR A 31 11.29 0.77 -12.57
CA TYR A 31 10.24 0.97 -11.56
C TYR A 31 8.93 1.40 -12.18
N SER A 32 7.85 0.97 -11.55
CA SER A 32 6.47 1.37 -11.82
C SER A 32 5.75 1.59 -10.48
N TYR A 33 4.47 1.94 -10.50
CA TYR A 33 3.69 2.21 -9.30
C TYR A 33 2.25 1.71 -9.42
N LYS A 34 1.66 1.42 -8.27
CA LYS A 34 0.21 1.26 -8.09
C LYS A 34 -0.33 2.35 -7.20
N LEU A 35 -1.62 2.63 -7.33
CA LEU A 35 -2.33 3.59 -6.49
C LEU A 35 -3.34 2.87 -5.61
N LEU A 36 -3.43 3.25 -4.33
CA LEU A 36 -4.55 2.90 -3.46
C LEU A 36 -5.28 4.19 -3.08
N SER A 37 -6.56 4.29 -3.41
CA SER A 37 -7.38 5.49 -3.16
C SER A 37 -8.15 5.40 -1.84
N GLU A 38 -8.19 6.48 -1.06
CA GLU A 38 -9.01 6.64 0.15
C GLU A 38 -10.49 6.35 -0.09
N ILE A 39 -11.06 6.81 -1.21
CA ILE A 39 -12.48 6.62 -1.52
C ILE A 39 -12.78 5.26 -2.18
N GLY A 40 -11.80 4.36 -2.19
CA GLY A 40 -11.98 3.01 -2.71
C GLY A 40 -12.38 3.00 -4.17
N ARG A 41 -13.27 2.07 -4.54
CA ARG A 41 -13.79 1.89 -5.91
C ARG A 41 -14.50 3.11 -6.50
N LYS A 42 -14.77 4.16 -5.72
CA LYS A 42 -15.33 5.41 -6.25
C LYS A 42 -14.32 6.20 -7.09
N SER A 43 -13.02 5.95 -6.92
CA SER A 43 -11.97 6.52 -7.77
C SER A 43 -11.60 5.55 -8.89
N HIS A 44 -11.49 6.05 -10.12
CA HIS A 44 -11.03 5.25 -11.26
C HIS A 44 -9.56 4.85 -11.13
N LEU A 45 -8.80 5.59 -10.31
CA LEU A 45 -7.41 5.32 -9.99
C LEU A 45 -7.23 4.31 -8.85
N HIS A 46 -8.29 3.83 -8.21
CA HIS A 46 -8.16 2.86 -7.13
C HIS A 46 -7.65 1.50 -7.62
N LYS A 47 -6.49 1.08 -7.10
CA LYS A 47 -5.72 -0.11 -7.50
C LYS A 47 -5.21 -0.05 -8.95
N ALA A 48 -5.23 1.12 -9.58
CA ALA A 48 -4.68 1.30 -10.92
C ALA A 48 -3.16 1.04 -10.90
N GLU A 49 -2.68 0.34 -11.93
CA GLU A 49 -1.26 0.08 -12.15
C GLU A 49 -0.76 0.98 -13.29
N ASN A 50 0.27 1.77 -13.01
CA ASN A 50 0.89 2.71 -13.94
C ASN A 50 -0.10 3.51 -14.82
N PRO A 51 -1.06 4.26 -14.24
CA PRO A 51 -2.02 5.02 -15.04
C PRO A 51 -1.36 6.10 -15.91
N ALA A 52 -0.16 6.57 -15.57
CA ALA A 52 0.63 7.47 -16.42
C ALA A 52 1.30 6.78 -17.62
N GLN A 53 1.43 5.45 -17.61
CA GLN A 53 2.19 4.66 -18.58
C GLN A 53 3.68 5.07 -18.70
N ILE A 54 4.26 5.58 -17.61
CA ILE A 54 5.65 6.02 -17.54
C ILE A 54 6.40 5.17 -16.51
N TYR A 55 7.64 4.81 -16.83
CA TYR A 55 8.52 4.03 -15.97
C TYR A 55 9.62 4.89 -15.39
N GLY A 56 10.07 4.56 -14.18
CA GLY A 56 11.13 5.27 -13.47
C GLY A 56 12.40 4.44 -13.31
N ASN A 57 13.50 5.11 -13.01
CA ASN A 57 14.81 4.48 -12.76
C ASN A 57 15.13 4.29 -11.27
N SER A 58 14.23 4.74 -10.39
CA SER A 58 14.34 4.63 -8.93
C SER A 58 12.95 4.75 -8.30
N THR A 59 12.82 4.32 -7.04
CA THR A 59 11.58 4.50 -6.27
C THR A 59 11.21 5.98 -6.09
N GLY A 60 12.20 6.86 -5.90
CA GLY A 60 11.96 8.31 -5.78
C GLY A 60 11.43 8.90 -7.08
N ASN A 61 12.06 8.58 -8.22
CA ASN A 61 11.62 9.10 -9.52
C ASN A 61 10.20 8.64 -9.89
N ILE A 62 9.85 7.37 -9.66
CA ILE A 62 8.50 6.89 -9.98
C ILE A 62 7.42 7.49 -9.06
N VAL A 63 7.78 7.85 -7.81
CA VAL A 63 6.88 8.59 -6.92
C VAL A 63 6.61 9.99 -7.45
N GLU A 64 7.63 10.71 -7.92
CA GLU A 64 7.42 12.05 -8.50
C GLU A 64 6.56 11.99 -9.77
N ILE A 65 6.80 11.02 -10.66
CA ILE A 65 5.94 10.76 -11.83
C ILE A 65 4.48 10.52 -11.40
N ALA A 66 4.26 9.72 -10.36
CA ALA A 66 2.92 9.44 -9.85
C ALA A 66 2.24 10.69 -9.26
N LYS A 67 2.99 11.55 -8.55
CA LYS A 67 2.47 12.84 -8.04
C LYS A 67 2.07 13.76 -9.19
N GLU A 68 2.92 13.92 -10.20
CA GLU A 68 2.61 14.75 -11.38
C GLU A 68 1.37 14.24 -12.13
N HIS A 69 1.17 12.91 -12.19
CA HIS A 69 -0.03 12.32 -12.77
C HIS A 69 -1.26 12.63 -11.93
N LEU A 70 -1.19 12.46 -10.60
CA LEU A 70 -2.28 12.77 -9.68
C LEU A 70 -2.66 14.26 -9.68
N ASP A 71 -1.70 15.16 -9.85
CA ASP A 71 -1.96 16.60 -9.95
C ASP A 71 -2.89 16.97 -11.12
N LYS A 72 -2.91 16.16 -12.17
CA LYS A 72 -3.71 16.41 -13.39
C LYS A 72 -4.97 15.55 -13.48
N ASN A 73 -4.98 14.38 -12.84
CA ASN A 73 -5.99 13.34 -13.10
C ASN A 73 -6.73 12.83 -11.84
N ALA A 74 -6.40 13.32 -10.64
CA ALA A 74 -7.06 12.86 -9.42
C ALA A 74 -8.58 13.14 -9.46
N ASP A 75 -9.39 12.14 -9.09
CA ASP A 75 -10.85 12.27 -8.99
C ASP A 75 -11.28 13.21 -7.86
N PHE A 76 -10.43 13.31 -6.84
CA PHE A 76 -10.66 14.09 -5.63
C PHE A 76 -9.31 14.45 -5.01
N VAL A 77 -9.35 15.40 -4.10
CA VAL A 77 -8.21 15.76 -3.26
C VAL A 77 -8.65 15.69 -1.82
N SER A 78 -7.93 14.94 -1.00
CA SER A 78 -8.12 14.89 0.45
C SER A 78 -7.09 15.78 1.14
N GLU A 79 -7.54 16.57 2.11
CA GLU A 79 -6.68 17.32 3.03
C GLU A 79 -6.15 16.44 4.18
N ARG A 80 -6.74 15.25 4.38
CA ARG A 80 -6.34 14.31 5.43
C ARG A 80 -5.45 13.22 4.84
N ASP A 81 -4.45 12.81 5.61
CA ASP A 81 -3.67 11.62 5.28
C ASP A 81 -4.22 10.39 6.01
N ILE A 82 -5.21 9.72 5.41
CA ILE A 82 -5.74 8.46 5.95
C ILE A 82 -4.72 7.31 5.92
N PHE A 83 -3.62 7.46 5.18
CA PHE A 83 -2.54 6.48 5.08
C PHE A 83 -1.38 6.81 6.04
N GLN A 84 -1.56 7.80 6.94
CA GLN A 84 -0.55 8.18 7.92
C GLN A 84 -0.22 7.01 8.85
N SER A 85 -1.26 6.31 9.34
CA SER A 85 -1.12 5.13 10.22
C SER A 85 -0.91 3.85 9.41
N ARG A 86 0.06 3.85 8.48
CA ARG A 86 0.48 2.67 7.72
C ARG A 86 1.73 2.04 8.32
N TYR A 87 1.76 0.71 8.30
CA TYR A 87 2.84 -0.11 8.83
C TYR A 87 3.24 -1.15 7.80
N VAL A 88 4.54 -1.43 7.74
CA VAL A 88 5.07 -2.54 6.94
C VAL A 88 5.59 -3.62 7.89
N TYR A 89 5.05 -4.83 7.77
CA TYR A 89 5.52 -5.98 8.55
C TYR A 89 5.63 -7.22 7.67
N ARG A 90 6.80 -7.87 7.66
CA ARG A 90 7.10 -9.01 6.78
C ARG A 90 6.64 -8.77 5.34
N ARG A 91 6.94 -7.58 4.80
CA ARG A 91 6.59 -7.14 3.43
C ARG A 91 5.08 -6.96 3.16
N ASN A 92 4.22 -7.05 4.17
CA ASN A 92 2.80 -6.75 4.06
C ASN A 92 2.56 -5.29 4.46
N LEU A 93 1.58 -4.65 3.83
CA LEU A 93 1.09 -3.33 4.21
C LEU A 93 -0.13 -3.48 5.12
N ILE A 94 -0.09 -2.81 6.27
CA ILE A 94 -1.17 -2.74 7.23
C ILE A 94 -1.53 -1.26 7.35
N ILE A 95 -2.77 -0.88 7.10
CA ILE A 95 -3.24 0.50 7.30
C ILE A 95 -4.26 0.47 8.41
N LEU A 96 -4.03 1.23 9.48
CA LEU A 96 -4.95 1.33 10.59
C LEU A 96 -5.90 2.50 10.40
N PHE A 97 -7.15 2.27 10.77
CA PHE A 97 -8.19 3.27 10.82
C PHE A 97 -8.76 3.35 12.23
N HIS A 98 -9.16 4.55 12.64
CA HIS A 98 -9.80 4.80 13.92
C HIS A 98 -11.12 5.52 13.68
N GLU A 99 -12.21 4.88 14.09
CA GLU A 99 -13.56 5.42 13.98
C GLU A 99 -14.37 5.03 15.22
N ASN A 100 -15.13 5.97 15.78
CA ASN A 100 -16.01 5.73 16.93
C ASN A 100 -15.33 5.02 18.12
N GLY A 101 -14.07 5.38 18.41
CA GLY A 101 -13.30 4.79 19.53
C GLY A 101 -12.83 3.35 19.27
N ARG A 102 -12.94 2.86 18.04
CA ARG A 102 -12.53 1.51 17.64
C ARG A 102 -11.48 1.58 16.53
N TYR A 103 -10.59 0.59 16.56
CA TYR A 103 -9.57 0.42 15.54
C TYR A 103 -9.94 -0.73 14.63
N PHE A 104 -9.73 -0.54 13.33
CA PHE A 104 -9.78 -1.58 12.32
C PHE A 104 -8.62 -1.38 11.36
N TYR A 105 -8.44 -2.30 10.43
CA TYR A 105 -7.28 -2.30 9.56
C TYR A 105 -7.60 -2.85 8.19
N ASP A 106 -6.87 -2.36 7.20
CA ASP A 106 -6.68 -3.04 5.93
C ASP A 106 -5.34 -3.77 5.95
N HIS A 107 -5.28 -4.91 5.25
CA HIS A 107 -4.07 -5.73 5.13
C HIS A 107 -3.88 -6.14 3.68
N TYR A 108 -2.77 -5.70 3.09
CA TYR A 108 -2.38 -6.01 1.72
C TYR A 108 -1.12 -6.88 1.67
N PRO A 109 -1.19 -8.07 1.04
CA PRO A 109 -0.03 -8.93 0.81
C PRO A 109 1.05 -8.29 -0.06
N PRO A 110 2.29 -8.81 -0.07
CA PRO A 110 3.41 -8.22 -0.80
C PRO A 110 3.24 -8.12 -2.33
N GLU A 111 2.37 -8.92 -2.92
CA GLU A 111 2.26 -9.06 -4.39
C GLU A 111 0.97 -8.45 -4.96
N LEU A 112 -0.03 -8.17 -4.12
CA LEU A 112 -1.38 -7.83 -4.56
C LEU A 112 -1.97 -6.74 -3.66
N LEU A 113 -2.60 -5.73 -4.28
CA LEU A 113 -3.46 -4.77 -3.58
C LEU A 113 -4.86 -5.35 -3.35
N ASN A 114 -4.94 -6.57 -2.81
CA ASN A 114 -6.19 -7.15 -2.33
C ASN A 114 -6.23 -7.08 -0.81
N ASN A 115 -7.27 -6.47 -0.26
CA ASN A 115 -7.42 -6.41 1.20
C ASN A 115 -7.84 -7.78 1.71
N ILE A 116 -7.05 -8.36 2.59
CA ILE A 116 -7.30 -9.67 3.23
C ILE A 116 -7.56 -9.54 4.72
N ALA A 117 -7.83 -8.32 5.21
CA ALA A 117 -8.14 -8.09 6.61
C ALA A 117 -9.36 -8.90 7.06
N ALA A 118 -9.22 -9.55 8.21
CA ALA A 118 -10.36 -10.15 8.89
C ALA A 118 -11.27 -9.04 9.46
N PRO A 119 -12.60 -9.21 9.43
CA PRO A 119 -13.55 -8.22 9.94
C PRO A 119 -13.53 -8.18 11.47
N LYS A 120 -12.55 -7.48 12.04
CA LYS A 120 -12.31 -7.40 13.49
C LYS A 120 -12.06 -5.96 13.93
N LEU A 121 -12.72 -5.60 15.03
CA LEU A 121 -12.55 -4.31 15.71
C LEU A 121 -11.69 -4.48 16.97
N PHE A 122 -10.84 -3.50 17.25
CA PHE A 122 -9.92 -3.48 18.38
C PHE A 122 -10.15 -2.25 19.25
N LYS A 123 -9.73 -2.30 20.52
CA LYS A 123 -9.85 -1.17 21.45
C LYS A 123 -8.65 -0.21 21.37
N SER A 124 -7.55 -0.65 20.78
CA SER A 124 -6.35 0.16 20.60
C SER A 124 -5.59 -0.23 19.34
N GLU A 125 -4.79 0.70 18.83
CA GLU A 125 -3.79 0.45 17.78
C GLU A 125 -2.86 -0.71 18.16
N TYR A 126 -2.34 -0.71 19.39
CA TYR A 126 -1.42 -1.75 19.88
C TYR A 126 -2.05 -3.16 19.81
N GLU A 127 -3.30 -3.30 20.25
CA GLU A 127 -4.03 -4.57 20.19
C GLU A 127 -4.20 -5.06 18.74
N CYS A 128 -4.54 -4.14 17.84
CA CYS A 128 -4.69 -4.43 16.42
C CYS A 128 -3.36 -4.93 15.81
N LEU A 129 -2.29 -4.16 15.96
CA LEU A 129 -0.98 -4.51 15.40
C LEU A 129 -0.43 -5.81 15.98
N LYS A 130 -0.62 -6.04 17.29
CA LYS A 130 -0.19 -7.29 17.93
C LYS A 130 -0.91 -8.49 17.32
N TRP A 131 -2.22 -8.39 17.12
CA TRP A 131 -3.01 -9.46 16.53
C TRP A 131 -2.59 -9.76 15.08
N VAL A 132 -2.39 -8.71 14.27
CA VAL A 132 -1.93 -8.88 12.87
C VAL A 132 -0.55 -9.52 12.81
N LYS A 133 0.39 -9.06 13.64
CA LYS A 133 1.75 -9.62 13.72
C LYS A 133 1.73 -11.10 14.11
N GLN A 134 0.95 -11.46 15.12
CA GLN A 134 0.80 -12.87 15.54
C GLN A 134 0.27 -13.76 14.42
N GLY A 135 -0.73 -13.29 13.65
CA GLY A 135 -1.24 -14.00 12.48
C GLY A 135 -0.17 -14.22 11.41
N LEU A 136 0.60 -13.18 11.09
CA LEU A 136 1.68 -13.24 10.11
C LEU A 136 2.85 -14.11 10.56
N ASP A 137 3.20 -14.09 11.86
CA ASP A 137 4.26 -14.94 12.42
C ASP A 137 3.88 -16.42 12.42
N GLY A 138 2.62 -16.75 12.75
CA GLY A 138 2.10 -18.12 12.70
C GLY A 138 2.15 -18.71 11.29
N GLN A 139 1.72 -17.95 10.27
CA GLN A 139 1.81 -18.36 8.87
C GLN A 139 3.25 -18.58 8.41
N TYR A 140 4.16 -17.69 8.82
CA TYR A 140 5.57 -17.79 8.45
C TYR A 140 6.26 -19.04 9.00
N LEU A 141 5.95 -19.41 10.25
CA LEU A 141 6.48 -20.63 10.85
C LEU A 141 5.93 -21.88 10.15
N GLY A 142 4.63 -21.89 9.79
CA GLY A 142 4.02 -22.98 9.04
C GLY A 142 4.62 -23.18 7.65
N GLN A 143 4.95 -22.10 6.93
CA GLN A 143 5.58 -22.16 5.60
C GLN A 143 7.04 -22.66 5.63
N ARG A 144 7.74 -22.54 6.76
CA ARG A 144 9.14 -23.00 6.91
C ARG A 144 9.27 -24.44 7.39
N ALA A 145 8.19 -25.02 7.93
CA ALA A 145 8.17 -26.37 8.47
C ALA A 145 7.63 -27.42 7.47
N GLY A 146 7.19 -26.99 6.28
CA GLY A 146 6.69 -27.83 5.21
C GLY A 146 7.59 -27.87 3.98
#